data_AF-A0A357IE94-F1
#
_entry.id   AF-A0A357IE94-F1
#
_cell.length_a   1.000
_cell.length_b   1.000
_cell.length_c   1.000
_cell.angle_alpha   90.00
_cell.angle_beta   90.00
_cell.angle_gamma   90.00
#
_symmetry.space_group_name_H-M   'P 1'
#
loop_
_entity.id
_entity.type
_entity.pdbx_description
1 polymer ?
#
loop_
_entity_poly.entity_id
_entity_poly.type
_entity_poly.pdbx_seq_one_letter_code
_entity_poly.pdbx_strand_id
1 'polypeptide(L)'
;MKNLSFPHVYVGIALMVLISKLAVAAEPERLGNTQYTCPMHPHYIADEMGTCPICGMDLVALQSGPKTFAAPGDRAERAAIQVPAETVQNMGVRYGKVEHATFGRRIRAYGVVAENERVRSEVSSRVSGWIDSLAVTAVGDPVKRGDEVFRLFSPDLITAQRDYLSAVERNSQPRIDASALRLRALGVSETLLKQLRRRGRVMETVPFYANATGTVSVLNVREGAFVRPGETLAVIQDYSQVWINAAVAEKDMPSLDADTPVNVALPNLPGRLIETRIDYIHPTVDATSRTGRVRMAVDNAAGLLRPGAYADIVFEAARDQRLAVPDSALLMSAEGTYVVVALGEGRFQPQRVRTGLSGGGFTEVLEGVALGDRIVVSGQFLLDSESALREAFDKLARLKQDLPDLTLSRMQMAMVDHLVDAGLYIHEALVDGYDVIPLQLQPAREIRDMLWPVYGQTRLGPVLDNARAAVARAQAARTETQLQNALDALVKALQPWVLEGKPAYYREKDVRLYQDADDGRLWLQLGQQAYNPYGQSAGEWVQ
;
A
#
# COMPACT_ATOMS: atom_id res chain seq x y z
N MET A 1 -63.03 35.79 15.68
CA MET A 1 -63.21 34.64 16.59
C MET A 1 -64.53 33.96 16.27
N LYS A 2 -64.46 32.92 15.44
CA LYS A 2 -65.52 31.98 14.98
C LYS A 2 -64.71 30.74 14.57
N ASN A 3 -65.08 29.48 14.76
CA ASN A 3 -66.27 28.83 15.31
C ASN A 3 -65.92 27.33 15.47
N LEU A 4 -66.50 26.69 16.49
CA LEU A 4 -67.09 25.33 16.56
C LEU A 4 -66.33 24.09 16.00
N SER A 5 -66.09 23.02 16.79
CA SER A 5 -67.00 22.02 17.42
C SER A 5 -67.01 20.70 16.60
N PHE A 6 -66.27 19.66 17.01
CA PHE A 6 -66.73 18.39 17.66
C PHE A 6 -66.92 17.19 16.68
N PRO A 7 -67.02 15.90 17.12
CA PRO A 7 -66.08 14.84 16.73
C PRO A 7 -66.70 13.60 16.03
N HIS A 8 -65.82 12.64 15.71
CA HIS A 8 -66.00 11.17 15.55
C HIS A 8 -67.32 10.61 14.97
N VAL A 9 -67.19 9.75 13.93
CA VAL A 9 -67.52 8.31 13.97
C VAL A 9 -67.20 7.63 12.62
N TYR A 10 -66.68 6.42 12.79
CA TYR A 10 -66.37 5.29 11.92
C TYR A 10 -67.30 4.92 10.72
N VAL A 11 -66.72 4.06 9.86
CA VAL A 11 -67.31 3.04 8.95
C VAL A 11 -67.51 3.42 7.47
N GLY A 12 -66.57 2.93 6.65
CA GLY A 12 -66.79 1.90 5.62
C GLY A 12 -67.89 2.10 4.57
N ILE A 13 -67.47 2.44 3.35
CA ILE A 13 -68.32 2.50 2.15
C ILE A 13 -68.22 1.19 1.35
N ALA A 14 -69.39 0.56 1.21
CA ALA A 14 -69.93 -0.37 0.20
C ALA A 14 -69.54 -0.05 -1.27
N LEU A 15 -69.64 -0.89 -2.32
CA LEU A 15 -70.04 -2.28 -2.57
C LEU A 15 -69.87 -2.51 -4.09
N MET A 16 -69.44 -3.74 -4.46
CA MET A 16 -69.57 -4.51 -5.71
C MET A 16 -69.80 -3.85 -7.09
N VAL A 17 -69.00 -4.29 -8.08
CA VAL A 17 -69.51 -4.79 -9.37
C VAL A 17 -68.77 -6.08 -9.77
N LEU A 18 -69.59 -7.06 -10.13
CA LEU A 18 -69.36 -8.40 -10.68
C LEU A 18 -68.84 -8.33 -12.13
N ILE A 19 -68.00 -9.26 -12.60
CA ILE A 19 -68.09 -9.93 -13.93
C ILE A 19 -67.00 -11.02 -14.06
N SER A 20 -67.46 -12.18 -14.52
CA SER A 20 -66.74 -13.42 -14.81
C SER A 20 -65.86 -13.39 -16.07
N LYS A 21 -64.83 -14.25 -16.04
CA LYS A 21 -64.24 -15.04 -17.14
C LYS A 21 -64.16 -14.44 -18.55
N LEU A 22 -62.94 -14.25 -19.04
CA LEU A 22 -62.52 -14.67 -20.39
C LEU A 22 -61.00 -14.92 -20.39
N ALA A 23 -60.64 -16.15 -20.75
CA ALA A 23 -59.29 -16.53 -21.08
C ALA A 23 -58.90 -15.87 -22.41
N VAL A 24 -57.73 -15.22 -22.43
CA VAL A 24 -56.99 -14.95 -23.67
C VAL A 24 -55.65 -15.64 -23.50
N ALA A 25 -55.40 -16.60 -24.39
CA ALA A 25 -54.16 -17.33 -24.49
C ALA A 25 -53.00 -16.36 -24.77
N ALA A 26 -51.95 -16.44 -23.99
CA ALA A 26 -50.66 -15.84 -24.33
C ALA A 26 -50.04 -16.67 -25.46
N GLU A 27 -49.87 -16.06 -26.62
CA GLU A 27 -49.03 -16.59 -27.70
C GLU A 27 -47.56 -16.62 -27.25
N PRO A 28 -46.79 -17.65 -27.65
CA PRO A 28 -45.39 -17.76 -27.27
C PRO A 28 -44.55 -16.69 -27.98
N GLU A 29 -43.79 -15.92 -27.20
CA GLU A 29 -42.67 -15.12 -27.68
C GLU A 29 -41.72 -16.01 -28.50
N ARG A 30 -41.49 -15.61 -29.76
CA ARG A 30 -40.50 -16.27 -30.61
C ARG A 30 -39.11 -16.06 -30.01
N LEU A 31 -38.46 -17.16 -29.63
CA LEU A 31 -37.04 -17.18 -29.25
C LEU A 31 -36.20 -16.50 -30.34
N GLY A 32 -35.28 -15.63 -29.93
CA GLY A 32 -34.31 -15.01 -30.81
C GLY A 32 -33.43 -16.05 -31.51
N ASN A 33 -33.22 -15.86 -32.81
CA ASN A 33 -32.33 -16.69 -33.64
C ASN A 33 -30.96 -16.81 -32.96
N THR A 34 -30.63 -18.01 -32.48
CA THR A 34 -29.27 -18.36 -32.09
C THR A 34 -28.51 -18.59 -33.39
N GLN A 35 -27.64 -17.66 -33.76
CA GLN A 35 -26.77 -17.83 -34.93
C GLN A 35 -25.51 -18.61 -34.54
N TYR A 36 -24.98 -19.41 -35.47
CA TYR A 36 -23.81 -20.27 -35.26
C TYR A 36 -22.69 -19.86 -36.22
N THR A 37 -21.44 -19.91 -35.76
CA THR A 37 -20.25 -19.59 -36.57
C THR A 37 -19.21 -20.70 -36.51
N CYS A 38 -18.36 -20.79 -37.54
CA CYS A 38 -17.24 -21.73 -37.57
C CYS A 38 -16.00 -21.11 -36.91
N PRO A 39 -15.32 -21.78 -35.96
CA PRO A 39 -14.12 -21.26 -35.31
C PRO A 39 -12.97 -20.91 -36.27
N MET A 40 -12.90 -21.59 -37.42
CA MET A 40 -11.88 -21.38 -38.45
C MET A 40 -12.33 -20.48 -39.60
N HIS A 41 -13.63 -20.25 -39.76
CA HIS A 41 -14.20 -19.39 -40.81
C HIS A 41 -15.27 -18.48 -40.21
N PRO A 42 -14.88 -17.42 -39.48
CA PRO A 42 -15.81 -16.58 -38.71
C PRO A 42 -16.84 -15.83 -39.58
N HIS A 43 -16.57 -15.70 -40.88
CA HIS A 43 -17.46 -15.09 -41.87
C HIS A 43 -18.64 -15.98 -42.29
N TYR A 44 -18.58 -17.28 -41.98
CA TYR A 44 -19.69 -18.20 -42.22
C TYR A 44 -20.61 -18.21 -40.99
N ILE A 45 -21.82 -17.69 -41.16
CA ILE A 45 -22.87 -17.64 -40.13
C ILE A 45 -24.05 -18.45 -40.63
N ALA A 46 -24.52 -19.38 -39.81
CA ALA A 46 -25.70 -20.19 -40.08
C ALA A 46 -26.77 -19.98 -39.00
N ASP A 47 -28.04 -20.07 -39.37
CA ASP A 47 -29.17 -19.96 -38.44
C ASP A 47 -29.48 -21.28 -37.70
N GLU A 48 -28.85 -22.40 -38.11
CA GLU A 48 -29.03 -23.74 -37.54
C GLU A 48 -27.68 -24.38 -37.18
N MET A 49 -27.66 -25.27 -36.19
CA MET A 49 -26.45 -26.01 -35.83
C MET A 49 -26.10 -27.01 -36.94
N GLY A 50 -24.80 -27.17 -37.21
CA GLY A 50 -24.34 -28.10 -38.23
C GLY A 50 -22.82 -28.08 -38.37
N THR A 51 -22.30 -28.67 -39.44
CA THR A 51 -20.88 -28.64 -39.80
C THR A 51 -20.60 -27.58 -40.85
N CYS A 52 -19.51 -26.83 -40.71
CA CYS A 52 -19.08 -25.84 -41.69
C CYS A 52 -18.78 -26.51 -43.05
N PRO A 53 -19.39 -26.06 -44.16
CA PRO A 53 -19.14 -26.64 -45.49
C PRO A 53 -17.75 -26.30 -46.05
N ILE A 54 -17.01 -25.38 -45.42
CA ILE A 54 -15.66 -24.97 -45.86
C ILE A 54 -14.59 -25.89 -45.27
N CYS A 55 -14.70 -26.25 -43.99
CA CYS A 55 -13.66 -27.02 -43.29
C CYS A 55 -14.14 -28.25 -42.52
N GLY A 56 -15.44 -28.54 -42.54
CA GLY A 56 -16.03 -29.74 -41.94
C GLY A 56 -16.10 -29.77 -40.42
N MET A 57 -15.77 -28.68 -39.72
CA MET A 57 -15.86 -28.59 -38.25
C MET A 57 -17.26 -28.17 -37.78
N ASP A 58 -17.66 -28.61 -36.60
CA ASP A 58 -18.93 -28.24 -35.98
C ASP A 58 -19.03 -26.73 -35.71
N LEU A 59 -20.19 -26.15 -35.99
CA LEU A 59 -20.50 -24.74 -35.75
C LEU A 59 -20.80 -24.51 -34.26
N VAL A 60 -20.34 -23.36 -33.74
CA VAL A 60 -20.52 -22.95 -32.34
C VAL A 60 -21.42 -21.72 -32.25
N ALA A 61 -22.28 -21.67 -31.23
CA ALA A 61 -23.27 -20.59 -31.05
C ALA A 61 -22.60 -19.22 -30.79
N LEU A 62 -23.01 -18.20 -31.53
CA LEU A 62 -22.66 -16.80 -31.30
C LEU A 62 -23.43 -16.30 -30.06
N GLN A 63 -22.71 -16.02 -28.97
CA GLN A 63 -23.31 -15.40 -27.79
C GLN A 63 -23.54 -13.90 -28.02
N SER A 64 -24.75 -13.55 -28.44
CA SER A 64 -25.26 -12.18 -28.42
C SER A 64 -25.94 -11.89 -27.07
N GLY A 65 -25.15 -11.63 -26.04
CA GLY A 65 -25.65 -11.09 -24.77
C GLY A 65 -25.66 -9.56 -24.78
N PRO A 66 -26.71 -8.89 -24.26
CA PRO A 66 -26.76 -7.43 -24.22
C PRO A 66 -25.67 -6.88 -23.28
N LYS A 67 -24.69 -6.17 -23.83
CA LYS A 67 -23.73 -5.37 -23.04
C LYS A 67 -24.47 -4.16 -22.48
N THR A 68 -24.85 -4.22 -21.21
CA THR A 68 -25.26 -3.03 -20.45
C THR A 68 -24.06 -2.11 -20.28
N PHE A 69 -24.10 -0.95 -20.94
CA PHE A 69 -23.13 0.11 -20.75
C PHE A 69 -23.37 0.78 -19.39
N ALA A 70 -22.44 0.61 -18.46
CA ALA A 70 -22.29 1.52 -17.33
C ALA A 70 -21.62 2.82 -17.83
N ALA A 71 -22.06 3.96 -17.30
CA ALA A 71 -21.55 5.28 -17.66
C ALA A 71 -20.02 5.40 -17.43
N PRO A 72 -19.31 6.19 -18.24
CA PRO A 72 -17.86 6.33 -18.10
C PRO A 72 -17.55 7.21 -16.88
N GLY A 73 -17.04 6.57 -15.83
CA GLY A 73 -16.20 7.24 -14.84
C GLY A 73 -14.73 7.09 -15.26
N ASP A 74 -13.96 8.16 -15.11
CA ASP A 74 -12.52 8.22 -15.38
C ASP A 74 -11.74 7.13 -14.63
N ARG A 75 -11.58 5.96 -15.23
CA ARG A 75 -10.52 4.99 -14.92
C ARG A 75 -10.10 4.28 -16.19
N ALA A 76 -8.85 4.47 -16.58
CA ALA A 76 -8.16 3.61 -17.53
C ALA A 76 -7.93 2.22 -16.89
N GLU A 77 -9.00 1.44 -16.74
CA GLU A 77 -8.91 0.02 -16.39
C GLU A 77 -8.73 -0.76 -17.68
N ARG A 78 -7.60 -1.48 -17.80
CA ARG A 78 -7.39 -2.41 -18.92
C ARG A 78 -8.48 -3.48 -18.86
N ALA A 79 -9.03 -3.85 -20.02
CA ALA A 79 -10.14 -4.79 -20.09
C ALA A 79 -9.76 -6.16 -19.50
N ALA A 80 -10.70 -6.80 -18.82
CA ALA A 80 -10.51 -8.16 -18.33
C ALA A 80 -10.32 -9.13 -19.50
N ILE A 81 -9.31 -9.99 -19.42
CA ILE A 81 -9.03 -11.04 -20.40
C ILE A 81 -9.52 -12.40 -19.90
N GLN A 82 -9.96 -13.23 -20.84
CA GLN A 82 -10.33 -14.62 -20.63
C GLN A 82 -9.22 -15.50 -21.20
N VAL A 83 -8.61 -16.32 -20.35
CA VAL A 83 -7.55 -17.26 -20.74
C VAL A 83 -8.03 -18.69 -20.46
N PRO A 84 -7.88 -19.63 -21.42
CA PRO A 84 -8.23 -21.03 -21.22
C PRO A 84 -7.46 -21.65 -20.04
N ALA A 85 -8.12 -22.53 -19.28
CA ALA A 85 -7.53 -23.14 -18.08
C ALA A 85 -6.22 -23.91 -18.38
N GLU A 86 -6.14 -24.59 -19.53
CA GLU A 86 -4.94 -25.28 -19.98
C GLU A 86 -3.76 -24.30 -20.18
N THR A 87 -4.01 -23.15 -20.80
CA THR A 87 -3.00 -22.11 -20.98
C THR A 87 -2.52 -21.55 -19.65
N VAL A 88 -3.44 -21.27 -18.71
CA VAL A 88 -3.10 -20.82 -17.34
C VAL A 88 -2.22 -21.84 -16.63
N GLN A 89 -2.53 -23.13 -16.77
CA GLN A 89 -1.77 -24.22 -16.17
C GLN A 89 -0.38 -24.38 -16.80
N ASN A 90 -0.29 -24.34 -18.13
CA ASN A 90 0.99 -24.43 -18.86
C ASN A 90 1.90 -23.22 -18.58
N MET A 91 1.30 -22.05 -18.33
CA MET A 91 2.03 -20.84 -17.91
C MET A 91 2.53 -20.91 -16.46
N GLY A 92 2.11 -21.90 -15.67
CA GLY A 92 2.53 -22.04 -14.26
C GLY A 92 2.03 -20.91 -13.37
N VAL A 93 0.85 -20.34 -13.68
CA VAL A 93 0.29 -19.21 -12.93
C VAL A 93 0.08 -19.59 -11.47
N ARG A 94 0.63 -18.78 -10.55
CA ARG A 94 0.41 -18.94 -9.10
C ARG A 94 -0.40 -17.78 -8.56
N TYR A 95 -1.26 -18.10 -7.59
CA TYR A 95 -2.14 -17.13 -6.95
C TYR A 95 -1.64 -16.80 -5.54
N GLY A 96 -1.69 -15.52 -5.21
CA GLY A 96 -1.66 -14.99 -3.86
C GLY A 96 -3.03 -14.44 -3.47
N LYS A 97 -3.12 -13.95 -2.24
CA LYS A 97 -4.28 -13.22 -1.76
C LYS A 97 -3.83 -11.85 -1.29
N VAL A 98 -4.71 -10.86 -1.45
CA VAL A 98 -4.58 -9.59 -0.75
C VAL A 98 -4.91 -9.85 0.72
N GLU A 99 -3.96 -9.60 1.61
CA GLU A 99 -4.10 -9.85 3.04
C GLU A 99 -3.54 -8.70 3.86
N HIS A 100 -3.84 -8.69 5.16
CA HIS A 100 -3.19 -7.75 6.06
C HIS A 100 -1.77 -8.22 6.33
N ALA A 101 -0.79 -7.41 5.95
CA ALA A 101 0.60 -7.60 6.37
C ALA A 101 0.91 -6.62 7.50
N THR A 102 1.73 -7.06 8.44
CA THR A 102 2.27 -6.18 9.47
C THR A 102 3.47 -5.46 8.89
N PHE A 103 3.34 -4.16 8.69
CA PHE A 103 4.46 -3.29 8.38
C PHE A 103 5.04 -2.79 9.69
N GLY A 104 6.30 -3.09 9.92
CA GLY A 104 7.06 -2.60 11.06
C GLY A 104 8.30 -1.86 10.56
N ARG A 105 8.72 -0.84 11.32
CA ARG A 105 10.00 -0.20 11.08
C ARG A 105 11.09 -0.98 11.80
N ARG A 106 11.98 -1.59 11.02
CA ARG A 106 13.19 -2.23 11.54
C ARG A 106 14.23 -1.17 11.89
N ILE A 107 14.48 -0.98 13.18
CA ILE A 107 15.52 -0.08 13.66
C ILE A 107 16.70 -0.93 14.09
N ARG A 108 17.85 -0.70 13.45
CA ARG A 108 19.10 -1.36 13.81
C ARG A 108 19.90 -0.45 14.73
N ALA A 109 20.43 -1.03 15.80
CA ALA A 109 21.29 -0.35 16.75
C ALA A 109 22.42 -1.26 17.17
N TYR A 110 23.50 -0.65 17.64
CA TYR A 110 24.55 -1.35 18.34
C TYR A 110 24.37 -1.16 19.84
N GLY A 111 24.73 -2.17 20.61
CA GLY A 111 24.72 -2.09 22.06
C GLY A 111 25.89 -2.78 22.70
N VAL A 112 25.97 -2.63 24.01
CA VAL A 112 27.01 -3.23 24.84
C VAL A 112 26.34 -3.98 25.98
N VAL A 113 26.80 -5.20 26.23
CA VAL A 113 26.43 -5.98 27.41
C VAL A 113 27.04 -5.27 28.63
N ALA A 114 26.23 -4.94 29.62
CA ALA A 114 26.63 -4.25 30.83
C ALA A 114 26.31 -5.09 32.07
N GLU A 115 27.01 -4.81 33.16
CA GLU A 115 26.68 -5.38 34.46
C GLU A 115 25.29 -4.89 34.91
N ASN A 116 24.54 -5.77 35.56
CA ASN A 116 23.27 -5.39 36.14
C ASN A 116 23.51 -4.78 37.52
N GLU A 117 23.47 -3.45 37.60
CA GLU A 117 23.74 -2.70 38.83
C GLU A 117 22.70 -2.97 39.93
N ARG A 118 21.48 -3.45 39.59
CA ARG A 118 20.45 -3.77 40.59
C ARG A 118 20.79 -4.99 41.45
N VAL A 119 21.65 -5.88 40.93
CA VAL A 119 22.09 -7.10 41.62
C VAL A 119 23.57 -7.02 42.04
N ARG A 120 24.08 -5.79 42.17
CA ARG A 120 25.37 -5.47 42.75
C ARG A 120 25.26 -5.31 44.26
N SER A 121 26.19 -5.87 45.01
CA SER A 121 26.24 -5.74 46.46
C SER A 121 27.62 -5.32 46.94
N GLU A 122 27.66 -4.27 47.75
CA GLU A 122 28.90 -3.80 48.36
C GLU A 122 29.04 -4.34 49.78
N VAL A 123 30.21 -4.88 50.08
CA VAL A 123 30.61 -5.32 51.41
C VAL A 123 31.49 -4.23 52.00
N SER A 124 30.96 -3.50 52.98
CA SER A 124 31.66 -2.42 53.67
C SER A 124 31.79 -2.68 55.17
N SER A 125 32.84 -2.12 55.78
CA SER A 125 32.98 -2.18 57.23
C SER A 125 32.08 -1.15 57.91
N ARG A 126 31.41 -1.54 59.00
CA ARG A 126 30.66 -0.61 59.87
C ARG A 126 31.47 -0.14 61.08
N VAL A 127 32.64 -0.72 61.31
CA VAL A 127 33.49 -0.45 62.48
C VAL A 127 34.95 -0.36 62.07
N SER A 128 35.75 0.34 62.87
CA SER A 128 37.21 0.33 62.69
C SER A 128 37.80 -1.00 63.17
N GLY A 129 38.79 -1.52 62.45
CA GLY A 129 39.46 -2.75 62.86
C GLY A 129 40.53 -3.21 61.88
N TRP A 130 41.12 -4.36 62.19
CA TRP A 130 42.11 -5.04 61.34
C TRP A 130 41.49 -6.31 60.79
N ILE A 131 41.69 -6.55 59.49
CA ILE A 131 41.30 -7.79 58.85
C ILE A 131 42.22 -8.89 59.35
N ASP A 132 41.63 -9.86 60.04
CA ASP A 132 42.35 -11.03 60.58
C ASP A 132 42.54 -12.08 59.48
N SER A 133 41.45 -12.45 58.81
CA SER A 133 41.46 -13.41 57.72
C SER A 133 40.44 -13.05 56.64
N LEU A 134 40.74 -13.37 55.39
CA LEU A 134 39.84 -13.23 54.24
C LEU A 134 39.43 -14.60 53.71
N ALA A 135 38.13 -14.85 53.61
CA ALA A 135 37.62 -16.05 52.95
C ALA A 135 37.60 -15.89 51.42
N VAL A 136 37.49 -14.64 50.94
CA VAL A 136 37.59 -14.26 49.53
C VAL A 136 38.98 -13.68 49.27
N THR A 137 39.75 -14.29 48.37
CA THR A 137 41.17 -13.95 48.19
C THR A 137 41.45 -13.23 46.87
N ALA A 138 40.60 -13.42 45.86
CA ALA A 138 40.79 -12.87 44.53
C ALA A 138 39.50 -12.33 43.91
N VAL A 139 39.66 -11.38 42.98
CA VAL A 139 38.59 -10.99 42.05
C VAL A 139 38.29 -12.19 41.16
N GLY A 140 37.01 -12.53 41.02
CA GLY A 140 36.54 -13.73 40.33
C GLY A 140 36.11 -14.86 41.26
N ASP A 141 36.38 -14.77 42.57
CA ASP A 141 35.92 -15.80 43.52
C ASP A 141 34.38 -15.80 43.62
N PRO A 142 33.73 -16.98 43.54
CA PRO A 142 32.29 -17.10 43.71
C PRO A 142 31.91 -17.01 45.20
N VAL A 143 30.79 -16.33 45.48
CA VAL A 143 30.29 -16.13 46.85
C VAL A 143 28.78 -16.37 46.87
N LYS A 144 28.29 -17.11 47.85
CA LYS A 144 26.85 -17.26 48.10
C LYS A 144 26.41 -16.38 49.26
N ARG A 145 25.14 -15.95 49.23
CA ARG A 145 24.53 -15.27 50.37
C ARG A 145 24.70 -16.13 51.64
N GLY A 146 25.28 -15.53 52.67
CA GLY A 146 25.56 -16.17 53.95
C GLY A 146 26.96 -16.76 54.08
N ASP A 147 27.76 -16.81 53.02
CA ASP A 147 29.17 -17.22 53.11
C ASP A 147 29.97 -16.20 53.91
N GLU A 148 30.97 -16.66 54.66
CA GLU A 148 31.91 -15.78 55.34
C GLU A 148 32.75 -15.05 54.29
N VAL A 149 32.94 -13.74 54.45
CA VAL A 149 33.77 -12.92 53.55
C VAL A 149 35.09 -12.56 54.22
N PHE A 150 35.02 -12.11 55.47
CA PHE A 150 36.20 -11.74 56.26
C PHE A 150 35.95 -11.89 57.75
N ARG A 151 37.03 -12.02 58.53
CA ARG A 151 37.03 -11.85 59.97
C ARG A 151 37.70 -10.53 60.34
N LEU A 152 37.10 -9.81 61.26
CA LEU A 152 37.58 -8.51 61.71
C LEU A 152 37.92 -8.53 63.20
N PHE A 153 39.14 -8.13 63.52
CA PHE A 153 39.52 -7.75 64.88
C PHE A 153 39.16 -6.28 65.11
N SER A 154 38.26 -6.01 66.05
CA SER A 154 37.87 -4.64 66.41
C SER A 154 37.72 -4.49 67.93
N PRO A 155 38.49 -3.58 68.56
CA PRO A 155 38.32 -3.26 69.98
C PRO A 155 36.90 -2.82 70.35
N ASP A 156 36.21 -2.13 69.43
CA ASP A 156 34.84 -1.65 69.63
C ASP A 156 33.84 -2.83 69.65
N LEU A 157 34.03 -3.81 68.78
CA LEU A 157 33.22 -5.04 68.79
C LEU A 157 33.46 -5.85 70.07
N ILE A 158 34.71 -5.94 70.53
CA ILE A 158 35.04 -6.63 71.78
C ILE A 158 34.33 -5.96 72.97
N THR A 159 34.36 -4.63 73.03
CA THR A 159 33.70 -3.86 74.10
C THR A 159 32.18 -4.04 74.04
N ALA A 160 31.57 -3.92 72.86
CA ALA A 160 30.13 -4.11 72.68
C ALA A 160 29.67 -5.54 73.03
N GLN A 161 30.48 -6.56 72.74
CA GLN A 161 30.22 -7.94 73.12
C GLN A 161 30.27 -8.15 74.64
N ARG A 162 31.26 -7.55 75.33
CA ARG A 162 31.35 -7.60 76.81
C ARG A 162 30.12 -6.99 77.46
N ASP A 163 29.67 -5.83 76.97
CA ASP A 163 28.46 -5.18 77.47
C ASP A 163 27.22 -6.07 77.32
N TYR A 164 27.06 -6.70 76.14
CA TYR A 164 25.96 -7.62 75.86
C TYR A 164 25.99 -8.86 76.76
N LEU A 165 27.13 -9.54 76.87
CA LEU A 165 27.28 -10.72 77.72
C LEU A 165 27.05 -10.39 79.19
N SER A 166 27.56 -9.26 79.66
CA SER A 166 27.34 -8.80 81.03
C SER A 166 25.87 -8.48 81.32
N ALA A 167 25.11 -7.98 80.32
CA ALA A 167 23.67 -7.81 80.43
C ALA A 167 22.90 -9.14 80.46
N VAL A 168 23.36 -10.13 79.67
CA VAL A 168 22.82 -11.50 79.66
C VAL A 168 23.05 -12.19 81.01
N GLU A 169 24.26 -12.09 81.57
CA GLU A 169 24.61 -12.65 82.89
C GLU A 169 23.74 -12.07 84.02
N ARG A 170 23.47 -10.76 83.97
CA ARG A 170 22.59 -10.08 84.94
C ARG A 170 21.10 -10.25 84.65
N ASN A 171 20.73 -10.99 83.61
CA ASN A 171 19.35 -11.23 83.17
C ASN A 171 18.52 -9.93 83.02
N SER A 172 19.14 -8.85 82.54
CA SER A 172 18.47 -7.53 82.42
C SER A 172 17.95 -7.34 81.00
N GLN A 173 16.69 -7.69 80.76
CA GLN A 173 16.09 -7.69 79.42
C GLN A 173 16.24 -6.34 78.67
N PRO A 174 15.96 -5.16 79.28
CA PRO A 174 16.14 -3.88 78.58
C PRO A 174 17.60 -3.63 78.14
N ARG A 175 18.58 -4.08 78.94
CA ARG A 175 20.00 -3.95 78.61
C ARG A 175 20.44 -4.94 77.54
N ILE A 176 19.91 -6.16 77.57
CA ILE A 176 20.15 -7.18 76.53
C ILE A 176 19.68 -6.63 75.18
N ASP A 177 18.48 -6.05 75.13
CA ASP A 177 17.90 -5.52 73.90
C ASP A 177 18.68 -4.31 73.37
N ALA A 178 19.08 -3.38 74.25
CA ALA A 178 19.90 -2.22 73.89
C ALA A 178 21.30 -2.63 73.37
N SER A 179 21.99 -3.55 74.06
CA SER A 179 23.31 -4.03 73.65
C SER A 179 23.24 -4.87 72.37
N ALA A 180 22.18 -5.68 72.18
CA ALA A 180 21.95 -6.40 70.93
C ALA A 180 21.72 -5.44 69.76
N LEU A 181 20.92 -4.38 69.96
CA LEU A 181 20.70 -3.34 68.95
C LEU A 181 22.02 -2.67 68.54
N ARG A 182 22.88 -2.35 69.52
CA ARG A 182 24.21 -1.79 69.24
C ARG A 182 25.07 -2.75 68.41
N LEU A 183 25.13 -4.03 68.76
CA LEU A 183 25.90 -5.02 68.00
C LEU A 183 25.38 -5.17 66.55
N ARG A 184 24.06 -5.15 66.35
CA ARG A 184 23.46 -5.13 65.00
C ARG A 184 23.85 -3.90 64.20
N ALA A 185 23.84 -2.72 64.84
CA ALA A 185 24.26 -1.48 64.20
C ALA A 185 25.73 -1.52 63.76
N LEU A 186 26.57 -2.24 64.50
CA LEU A 186 27.98 -2.53 64.16
C LEU A 186 28.13 -3.66 63.11
N GLY A 187 27.03 -4.21 62.62
CA GLY A 187 27.00 -5.21 61.56
C GLY A 187 27.15 -6.66 62.00
N VAL A 188 27.05 -6.93 63.30
CA VAL A 188 26.99 -8.30 63.81
C VAL A 188 25.66 -8.95 63.43
N SER A 189 25.73 -10.15 62.86
CA SER A 189 24.55 -10.91 62.42
C SER A 189 23.75 -11.50 63.60
N GLU A 190 22.47 -11.77 63.38
CA GLU A 190 21.61 -12.47 64.35
C GLU A 190 22.12 -13.87 64.70
N THR A 191 22.69 -14.57 63.72
CA THR A 191 23.29 -15.88 63.93
C THR A 191 24.46 -15.79 64.90
N LEU A 192 25.30 -14.76 64.76
CA LEU A 192 26.42 -14.52 65.67
C LEU A 192 25.96 -14.08 67.06
N LEU A 193 24.92 -13.24 67.18
CA LEU A 193 24.36 -12.86 68.48
C LEU A 193 23.85 -14.08 69.27
N LYS A 194 23.14 -14.99 68.60
CA LYS A 194 22.69 -16.25 69.21
C LYS A 194 23.87 -17.12 69.64
N GLN A 195 24.92 -17.21 68.82
CA GLN A 195 26.14 -17.94 69.16
C GLN A 195 26.87 -17.31 70.36
N LEU A 196 26.97 -15.99 70.41
CA LEU A 196 27.58 -15.24 71.50
C LEU A 196 26.84 -15.52 72.82
N ARG A 197 25.51 -15.45 72.81
CA ARG A 197 24.67 -15.77 73.99
C ARG A 197 24.85 -17.22 74.45
N ARG A 198 24.93 -18.18 73.52
CA ARG A 198 25.13 -19.60 73.84
C ARG A 198 26.53 -19.89 74.37
N ARG A 199 27.56 -19.26 73.80
CA ARG A 199 28.97 -19.47 74.15
C ARG A 199 29.35 -18.79 75.46
N GLY A 200 28.72 -17.66 75.79
CA GLY A 200 29.00 -16.89 77.00
C GLY A 200 30.40 -16.27 77.03
N ARG A 201 31.10 -16.16 75.89
CA ARG A 201 32.46 -15.61 75.80
C ARG A 201 32.60 -14.74 74.56
N VAL A 202 33.35 -13.65 74.71
CA VAL A 202 33.66 -12.70 73.63
C VAL A 202 34.48 -13.38 72.53
N MET A 203 34.24 -12.97 71.28
CA MET A 203 35.06 -13.32 70.13
C MET A 203 35.99 -12.16 69.79
N GLU A 204 37.29 -12.42 69.77
CA GLU A 204 38.31 -11.43 69.41
C GLU A 204 38.18 -11.04 67.93
N THR A 205 37.95 -12.03 67.06
CA THR A 205 37.73 -11.84 65.63
C THR A 205 36.30 -12.21 65.27
N VAL A 206 35.60 -11.27 64.63
CA VAL A 206 34.17 -11.37 64.32
C VAL A 206 33.99 -11.67 62.82
N PRO A 207 33.30 -12.77 62.45
CA PRO A 207 33.03 -13.07 61.04
C PRO A 207 31.93 -12.18 60.48
N PHE A 208 32.16 -11.67 59.28
CA PHE A 208 31.20 -10.94 58.45
C PHE A 208 30.83 -11.76 57.23
N TYR A 209 29.54 -11.75 56.87
CA TYR A 209 28.97 -12.64 55.86
C TYR A 209 28.45 -11.86 54.65
N ALA A 210 28.42 -12.52 53.50
CA ALA A 210 27.88 -11.98 52.27
C ALA A 210 26.36 -11.82 52.36
N ASN A 211 25.86 -10.66 51.92
CA ASN A 211 24.44 -10.33 51.85
C ASN A 211 23.79 -10.71 50.51
N ALA A 212 24.57 -11.10 49.52
CA ALA A 212 24.14 -11.48 48.17
C ALA A 212 24.97 -12.65 47.63
N THR A 213 24.43 -13.32 46.62
CA THR A 213 25.13 -14.34 45.83
C THR A 213 25.68 -13.70 44.56
N GLY A 214 26.89 -14.06 44.15
CA GLY A 214 27.51 -13.54 42.94
C GLY A 214 28.99 -13.90 42.87
N THR A 215 29.73 -13.09 42.14
CA THR A 215 31.19 -13.19 41.96
C THR A 215 31.84 -11.91 42.44
N VAL A 216 33.01 -11.99 43.05
CA VAL A 216 33.73 -10.82 43.54
C VAL A 216 34.28 -10.03 42.35
N SER A 217 33.75 -8.83 42.10
CA SER A 217 34.18 -7.96 41.00
C SER A 217 35.26 -6.97 41.41
N VAL A 218 35.28 -6.56 42.69
CA VAL A 218 36.29 -5.68 43.26
C VAL A 218 36.68 -6.19 44.64
N LEU A 219 37.98 -6.15 44.95
CA LEU A 219 38.53 -6.48 46.27
C LEU A 219 39.61 -5.45 46.64
N ASN A 220 39.28 -4.56 47.58
CA ASN A 220 40.12 -3.42 47.99
C ASN A 220 40.93 -3.70 49.25
N VAL A 221 40.84 -4.91 49.81
CA VAL A 221 41.41 -5.24 51.11
C VAL A 221 42.27 -6.49 51.05
N ARG A 222 43.23 -6.59 51.98
CA ARG A 222 44.12 -7.74 52.18
C ARG A 222 44.16 -8.10 53.66
N GLU A 223 44.57 -9.32 53.97
CA GLU A 223 44.79 -9.73 55.36
C GLU A 223 45.81 -8.81 56.04
N GLY A 224 45.57 -8.50 57.33
CA GLY A 224 46.34 -7.54 58.10
C GLY A 224 46.00 -6.06 57.84
N ALA A 225 45.19 -5.75 56.82
CA ALA A 225 44.83 -4.37 56.51
C ALA A 225 43.95 -3.75 57.61
N PHE A 226 44.18 -2.47 57.89
CA PHE A 226 43.31 -1.67 58.75
C PHE A 226 42.18 -1.05 57.93
N VAL A 227 40.95 -1.18 58.41
CA VAL A 227 39.74 -0.70 57.73
C VAL A 227 38.97 0.30 58.58
N ARG A 228 38.30 1.25 57.92
CA ARG A 228 37.47 2.28 58.57
C ARG A 228 35.97 2.07 58.29
N PRO A 229 35.08 2.60 59.14
CA PRO A 229 33.65 2.62 58.86
C PRO A 229 33.36 3.31 57.52
N GLY A 230 32.53 2.67 56.70
CA GLY A 230 32.16 3.16 55.37
C GLY A 230 33.12 2.76 54.25
N GLU A 231 34.26 2.15 54.56
CA GLU A 231 35.19 1.66 53.55
C GLU A 231 34.64 0.42 52.84
N THR A 232 34.55 0.46 51.51
CA THR A 232 34.13 -0.67 50.67
C THR A 232 35.28 -1.65 50.50
N LEU A 233 35.13 -2.83 51.09
CA LEU A 233 36.14 -3.89 51.15
C LEU A 233 36.08 -4.80 49.92
N ALA A 234 34.87 -5.19 49.53
CA ALA A 234 34.63 -6.02 48.36
C ALA A 234 33.31 -5.65 47.69
N VAL A 235 33.21 -5.94 46.39
CA VAL A 235 31.98 -5.81 45.61
C VAL A 235 31.64 -7.18 45.05
N ILE A 236 30.41 -7.64 45.30
CA ILE A 236 29.86 -8.88 44.79
C ILE A 236 28.88 -8.52 43.67
N GLN A 237 29.13 -9.03 42.47
CA GLN A 237 28.29 -8.83 41.29
C GLN A 237 27.65 -10.16 40.88
N ASP A 238 26.33 -10.17 40.75
CA ASP A 238 25.63 -11.29 40.11
C ASP A 238 25.65 -11.10 38.58
N TYR A 239 26.22 -12.08 37.87
CA TYR A 239 26.30 -12.11 36.40
C TYR A 239 25.25 -13.01 35.76
N SER A 240 24.39 -13.67 36.56
CA SER A 240 23.29 -14.50 36.05
C SER A 240 22.21 -13.69 35.33
N GLN A 241 22.17 -12.37 35.54
CA GLN A 241 21.37 -11.44 34.75
C GLN A 241 22.26 -10.29 34.32
N VAL A 242 22.24 -9.97 33.04
CA VAL A 242 22.99 -8.83 32.48
C VAL A 242 22.06 -7.82 31.85
N TRP A 243 22.56 -6.61 31.68
CA TRP A 243 21.90 -5.61 30.87
C TRP A 243 22.50 -5.58 29.48
N ILE A 244 21.71 -5.20 28.49
CA ILE A 244 22.19 -4.83 27.16
C ILE A 244 21.71 -3.41 26.91
N ASN A 245 22.65 -2.49 26.75
CA ASN A 245 22.37 -1.08 26.52
C ASN A 245 22.57 -0.79 25.02
N ALA A 246 21.48 -0.59 24.30
CA ALA A 246 21.47 -0.20 22.91
C ALA A 246 21.58 1.33 22.77
N ALA A 247 22.38 1.78 21.80
CA ALA A 247 22.45 3.17 21.36
C ALA A 247 21.53 3.35 20.14
N VAL A 248 20.36 3.95 20.35
CA VAL A 248 19.34 4.16 19.31
C VAL A 248 19.37 5.62 18.86
N ALA A 249 19.33 5.88 17.55
CA ALA A 249 19.28 7.24 17.04
C ALA A 249 18.06 8.01 17.59
N GLU A 250 18.25 9.28 17.98
CA GLU A 250 17.22 10.10 18.61
C GLU A 250 15.91 10.17 17.79
N LYS A 251 16.01 10.25 16.46
CA LYS A 251 14.85 10.26 15.55
C LYS A 251 14.00 9.00 15.62
N ASP A 252 14.57 7.89 16.09
CA ASP A 252 13.92 6.58 16.10
C ASP A 252 13.30 6.23 17.47
N MET A 253 13.72 6.93 18.53
CA MET A 253 13.23 6.77 19.90
C MET A 253 11.71 6.90 20.06
N PRO A 254 11.00 7.85 19.41
CA PRO A 254 9.55 8.00 19.59
C PRO A 254 8.71 6.80 19.13
N SER A 255 9.28 5.92 18.30
CA SER A 255 8.60 4.71 17.82
C SER A 255 8.83 3.47 18.69
N LEU A 256 9.63 3.61 19.76
CA LEU A 256 9.95 2.52 20.68
C LEU A 256 9.14 2.64 21.97
N ASP A 257 8.63 1.51 22.42
CA ASP A 257 7.89 1.35 23.68
C ASP A 257 8.30 0.03 24.38
N ALA A 258 7.77 -0.21 25.59
CA ALA A 258 8.10 -1.42 26.36
C ALA A 258 7.67 -2.74 25.68
N ASP A 259 6.69 -2.69 24.76
CA ASP A 259 6.16 -3.86 24.05
C ASP A 259 6.86 -4.12 22.70
N THR A 260 7.77 -3.25 22.31
CA THR A 260 8.57 -3.39 21.10
C THR A 260 9.48 -4.62 21.21
N PRO A 261 9.33 -5.63 20.31
CA PRO A 261 10.20 -6.79 20.30
C PRO A 261 11.62 -6.39 19.91
N VAL A 262 12.58 -7.04 20.56
CA VAL A 262 13.99 -6.80 20.35
C VAL A 262 14.68 -8.12 20.07
N ASN A 263 15.36 -8.20 18.93
CA ASN A 263 16.22 -9.31 18.59
C ASN A 263 17.67 -8.88 18.79
N VAL A 264 18.40 -9.65 19.60
CA VAL A 264 19.81 -9.39 19.89
C VAL A 264 20.65 -10.53 19.32
N ALA A 265 21.64 -10.18 18.51
CA ALA A 265 22.67 -11.07 18.03
C ALA A 265 24.02 -10.62 18.62
N LEU A 266 24.84 -11.57 19.05
CA LEU A 266 26.19 -11.26 19.50
C LEU A 266 27.22 -11.88 18.53
N PRO A 267 28.21 -11.10 18.05
CA PRO A 267 29.25 -11.63 17.17
C PRO A 267 30.06 -12.77 17.78
N ASN A 268 30.20 -12.80 19.11
CA ASN A 268 30.91 -13.86 19.84
C ASN A 268 30.06 -15.13 20.08
N LEU A 269 28.78 -15.14 19.67
CA LEU A 269 27.86 -16.27 19.76
C LEU A 269 27.07 -16.43 18.45
N PRO A 270 27.75 -16.78 17.33
CA PRO A 270 27.12 -16.87 16.02
C PRO A 270 26.01 -17.93 16.01
N GLY A 271 24.90 -17.61 15.33
CA GLY A 271 23.75 -18.51 15.18
C GLY A 271 22.76 -18.51 16.36
N ARG A 272 23.05 -17.78 17.44
CA ARG A 272 22.13 -17.65 18.59
C ARG A 272 21.50 -16.26 18.61
N LEU A 273 20.22 -16.19 18.26
CA LEU A 273 19.39 -15.00 18.43
C LEU A 273 18.76 -15.02 19.82
N ILE A 274 18.82 -13.88 20.50
CA ILE A 274 18.19 -13.68 21.81
C ILE A 274 17.00 -12.75 21.59
N GLU A 275 15.81 -13.31 21.76
CA GLU A 275 14.57 -12.54 21.74
C GLU A 275 14.33 -11.94 23.14
N THR A 276 14.11 -10.63 23.20
CA THR A 276 13.86 -9.90 24.45
C THR A 276 12.97 -8.69 24.19
N ARG A 277 12.70 -7.92 25.25
CA ARG A 277 11.92 -6.68 25.21
C ARG A 277 12.68 -5.55 25.89
N ILE A 278 12.19 -4.34 25.67
CA ILE A 278 12.73 -3.14 26.31
C ILE A 278 12.37 -3.16 27.80
N ASP A 279 13.37 -3.14 28.68
CA ASP A 279 13.20 -2.97 30.13
C ASP A 279 13.02 -1.48 30.47
N TYR A 280 13.82 -0.62 29.85
CA TYR A 280 13.84 0.80 30.18
C TYR A 280 14.38 1.66 29.04
N ILE A 281 13.69 2.76 28.75
CA ILE A 281 14.15 3.79 27.81
C ILE A 281 14.66 4.97 28.65
N HIS A 282 15.95 5.30 28.56
CA HIS A 282 16.50 6.43 29.30
C HIS A 282 15.95 7.75 28.76
N PRO A 283 15.63 8.73 29.63
CA PRO A 283 15.10 10.02 29.21
C PRO A 283 16.17 10.97 28.64
N THR A 284 17.44 10.56 28.65
CA THR A 284 18.57 11.36 28.20
C THR A 284 19.14 10.85 26.88
N VAL A 285 19.63 11.77 26.06
CA VAL A 285 20.38 11.48 24.84
C VAL A 285 21.84 11.87 25.02
N ASP A 286 22.73 11.09 24.44
CA ASP A 286 24.15 11.41 24.35
C ASP A 286 24.36 12.49 23.29
N ALA A 287 24.88 13.66 23.71
CA ALA A 287 24.97 14.83 22.85
C ALA A 287 26.00 14.68 21.71
N THR A 288 27.02 13.82 21.89
CA THR A 288 28.10 13.61 20.92
C THR A 288 27.67 12.66 19.81
N SER A 289 27.04 11.54 20.17
CA SER A 289 26.59 10.51 19.24
C SER A 289 25.16 10.74 18.73
N ARG A 290 24.39 11.64 19.37
CA ARG A 290 22.95 11.86 19.11
C ARG A 290 22.13 10.58 19.23
N THR A 291 22.46 9.76 20.22
CA THR A 291 21.75 8.50 20.51
C THR A 291 21.11 8.51 21.89
N GLY A 292 19.91 7.94 21.99
CA GLY A 292 19.28 7.58 23.25
C GLY A 292 19.72 6.19 23.70
N ARG A 293 19.68 5.94 25.02
CA ARG A 293 20.02 4.63 25.59
C ARG A 293 18.75 3.83 25.87
N VAL A 294 18.64 2.68 25.25
CA VAL A 294 17.56 1.71 25.47
C VAL A 294 18.15 0.48 26.14
N ARG A 295 17.61 0.09 27.30
CA ARG A 295 18.10 -1.02 28.10
C ARG A 295 17.17 -2.21 27.98
N MET A 296 17.76 -3.39 27.82
CA MET A 296 17.09 -4.68 27.94
C MET A 296 17.74 -5.47 29.08
N ALA A 297 16.93 -6.19 29.85
CA ALA A 297 17.40 -7.13 30.85
C ALA A 297 17.37 -8.55 30.27
N VAL A 298 18.48 -9.27 30.33
CA VAL A 298 18.63 -10.57 29.68
C VAL A 298 19.15 -11.59 30.69
N ASP A 299 18.53 -12.77 30.70
CA ASP A 299 19.00 -13.91 31.48
C ASP A 299 20.35 -14.42 30.94
N ASN A 300 21.26 -14.69 31.85
CA ASN A 300 22.62 -15.11 31.61
C ASN A 300 23.05 -16.22 32.58
N ALA A 301 22.12 -17.09 32.99
CA ALA A 301 22.43 -18.22 33.86
C ALA A 301 23.59 -19.12 33.33
N ALA A 302 23.75 -19.20 32.01
CA ALA A 302 24.84 -19.95 31.36
C ALA A 302 26.19 -19.20 31.30
N GLY A 303 26.24 -17.92 31.69
CA GLY A 303 27.46 -17.11 31.71
C GLY A 303 28.06 -16.81 30.32
N LEU A 304 27.25 -16.91 29.27
CA LEU A 304 27.71 -16.71 27.89
C LEU A 304 27.79 -15.23 27.50
N LEU A 305 26.93 -14.40 28.08
CA LEU A 305 26.93 -12.96 27.88
C LEU A 305 27.94 -12.33 28.82
N ARG A 306 29.02 -11.79 28.25
CA ARG A 306 30.11 -11.17 29.00
C ARG A 306 29.94 -9.66 28.99
N PRO A 307 29.88 -8.99 30.15
CA PRO A 307 29.92 -7.53 30.22
C PRO A 307 31.10 -6.95 29.42
N GLY A 308 30.86 -5.86 28.71
CA GLY A 308 31.78 -5.24 27.74
C GLY A 308 31.65 -5.77 26.31
N ALA A 309 30.97 -6.89 26.07
CA ALA A 309 30.78 -7.41 24.72
C ALA A 309 29.82 -6.54 23.89
N TYR A 310 30.09 -6.44 22.59
CA TYR A 310 29.18 -5.78 21.63
C TYR A 310 28.02 -6.69 21.24
N ALA A 311 26.89 -6.06 20.93
CA ALA A 311 25.69 -6.72 20.47
C ALA A 311 25.06 -5.95 19.30
N ASP A 312 24.61 -6.68 18.29
CA ASP A 312 23.80 -6.20 17.19
C ASP A 312 22.33 -6.35 17.56
N ILE A 313 21.58 -5.25 17.46
CA ILE A 313 20.23 -5.17 18.03
C ILE A 313 19.27 -4.70 16.95
N VAL A 314 18.17 -5.43 16.79
CA VAL A 314 17.09 -5.09 15.86
C VAL A 314 15.80 -4.91 16.65
N PHE A 315 15.26 -3.70 16.61
CA PHE A 315 13.94 -3.37 17.14
C PHE A 315 12.91 -3.46 16.02
N GLU A 316 11.80 -4.14 16.27
CA GLU A 316 10.67 -4.28 15.35
C GLU A 316 9.56 -3.30 15.77
N ALA A 317 9.77 -2.01 15.47
CA ALA A 317 8.93 -0.90 15.92
C ALA A 317 7.71 -0.66 15.02
N ALA A 318 6.71 0.08 15.52
CA ALA A 318 5.56 0.58 14.76
C ALA A 318 4.85 -0.51 13.90
N ARG A 319 4.29 -1.53 14.55
CA ARG A 319 3.60 -2.63 13.88
C ARG A 319 2.18 -2.23 13.50
N ASP A 320 2.03 -1.71 12.28
CA ASP A 320 0.72 -1.42 11.70
C ASP A 320 0.30 -2.60 10.81
N GLN A 321 -0.90 -3.13 11.03
CA GLN A 321 -1.51 -4.02 10.06
C GLN A 321 -2.14 -3.20 8.95
N ARG A 322 -1.67 -3.42 7.73
CA ARG A 322 -2.17 -2.70 6.56
C ARG A 322 -2.46 -3.68 5.44
N LEU A 323 -3.43 -3.33 4.59
CA LEU A 323 -3.74 -4.12 3.42
C LEU A 323 -2.52 -4.19 2.52
N ALA A 324 -2.14 -5.39 2.09
CA ALA A 324 -0.91 -5.61 1.36
C ALA A 324 -1.04 -6.71 0.32
N VAL A 325 -0.09 -6.66 -0.61
CA VAL A 325 0.14 -7.72 -1.60
C VAL A 325 1.59 -8.18 -1.52
N PRO A 326 1.89 -9.45 -1.84
CA PRO A 326 3.26 -9.90 -1.99
C PRO A 326 3.98 -9.06 -3.05
N ASP A 327 5.25 -8.74 -2.82
CA ASP A 327 6.04 -7.90 -3.75
C ASP A 327 6.08 -8.50 -5.16
N SER A 328 6.02 -9.83 -5.27
CA SER A 328 5.99 -10.56 -6.54
C SER A 328 4.72 -10.36 -7.37
N ALA A 329 3.63 -9.86 -6.79
CA ALA A 329 2.38 -9.59 -7.52
C ALA A 329 2.36 -8.24 -8.23
N LEU A 330 3.29 -7.33 -7.90
CA LEU A 330 3.31 -5.98 -8.43
C LEU A 330 4.00 -5.93 -9.79
N LEU A 331 3.35 -5.25 -10.73
CA LEU A 331 3.89 -4.89 -12.03
C LEU A 331 4.05 -3.38 -12.10
N MET A 332 5.20 -2.92 -12.59
CA MET A 332 5.49 -1.50 -12.76
C MET A 332 5.58 -1.17 -14.24
N SER A 333 4.87 -0.11 -14.65
CA SER A 333 4.96 0.45 -16.00
C SER A 333 5.09 1.97 -15.94
N ALA A 334 5.24 2.62 -17.10
CA ALA A 334 5.25 4.08 -17.19
C ALA A 334 3.93 4.74 -16.73
N GLU A 335 2.82 3.99 -16.73
CA GLU A 335 1.47 4.46 -16.40
C GLU A 335 1.15 4.30 -14.90
N GLY A 336 1.99 3.56 -14.17
CA GLY A 336 1.91 3.34 -12.72
C GLY A 336 2.15 1.89 -12.31
N THR A 337 1.69 1.56 -11.11
CA THR A 337 1.79 0.21 -10.53
C THR A 337 0.46 -0.53 -10.67
N TYR A 338 0.53 -1.81 -11.03
CA TYR A 338 -0.62 -2.66 -11.30
C TYR A 338 -0.46 -4.01 -10.61
N VAL A 339 -1.59 -4.66 -10.32
CA VAL A 339 -1.66 -6.09 -10.02
C VAL A 339 -2.60 -6.76 -11.00
N VAL A 340 -2.44 -8.06 -11.21
CA VAL A 340 -3.41 -8.85 -12.00
C VAL A 340 -4.34 -9.57 -11.05
N VAL A 341 -5.61 -9.15 -11.01
CA VAL A 341 -6.66 -9.77 -10.19
C VAL A 341 -7.28 -10.93 -10.96
N ALA A 342 -7.41 -12.07 -10.29
CA ALA A 342 -8.07 -13.26 -10.82
C ALA A 342 -9.54 -13.27 -10.40
N LEU A 343 -10.44 -13.02 -11.36
CA LEU A 343 -11.89 -12.92 -11.14
C LEU A 343 -12.58 -14.30 -11.07
N GLY A 344 -11.84 -15.38 -11.35
CA GLY A 344 -12.37 -16.74 -11.45
C GLY A 344 -12.59 -17.18 -12.90
N GLU A 345 -12.82 -18.48 -13.10
CA GLU A 345 -13.13 -19.08 -14.41
C GLU A 345 -12.11 -18.78 -15.53
N GLY A 346 -10.85 -18.49 -15.20
CA GLY A 346 -9.82 -18.10 -16.17
C GLY A 346 -9.86 -16.62 -16.60
N ARG A 347 -10.62 -15.79 -15.88
CA ARG A 347 -10.67 -14.33 -16.08
C ARG A 347 -9.63 -13.60 -15.25
N PHE A 348 -8.90 -12.70 -15.89
CA PHE A 348 -7.87 -11.88 -15.27
C PHE A 348 -8.05 -10.41 -15.66
N GLN A 349 -7.86 -9.51 -14.70
CA GLN A 349 -7.98 -8.07 -14.93
C GLN A 349 -6.76 -7.35 -14.37
N PRO A 350 -6.01 -6.60 -15.19
CA PRO A 350 -5.00 -5.69 -14.68
C PRO A 350 -5.69 -4.53 -13.94
N GLN A 351 -5.37 -4.37 -12.67
CA GLN A 351 -5.96 -3.38 -11.79
C GLN A 351 -4.86 -2.46 -11.26
N ARG A 352 -5.02 -1.16 -11.50
CA ARG A 352 -4.09 -0.15 -11.01
C ARG A 352 -4.18 -0.06 -9.49
N VAL A 353 -3.02 -0.02 -8.83
CA VAL A 353 -2.94 0.10 -7.39
C VAL A 353 -2.09 1.30 -6.98
N ARG A 354 -2.46 1.93 -5.88
CA ARG A 354 -1.64 2.95 -5.22
C ARG A 354 -0.94 2.30 -4.04
N THR A 355 0.38 2.22 -4.11
CA THR A 355 1.19 1.53 -3.10
C THR A 355 1.71 2.48 -2.02
N GLY A 356 1.99 1.92 -0.84
CA GLY A 356 2.56 2.62 0.31
C GLY A 356 3.91 2.03 0.71
N LEU A 357 4.04 1.70 2.00
CA LEU A 357 5.25 1.09 2.57
C LEU A 357 5.52 -0.30 1.97
N SER A 358 6.79 -0.63 1.74
CA SER A 358 7.23 -1.99 1.37
C SER A 358 8.16 -2.55 2.44
N GLY A 359 7.98 -3.82 2.80
CA GLY A 359 8.80 -4.50 3.80
C GLY A 359 8.34 -5.93 4.09
N GLY A 360 9.29 -6.81 4.44
CA GLY A 360 8.98 -8.19 4.82
C GLY A 360 8.46 -9.08 3.67
N GLY A 361 8.70 -8.71 2.41
CA GLY A 361 8.19 -9.41 1.22
C GLY A 361 6.79 -8.99 0.80
N PHE A 362 6.24 -7.96 1.44
CA PHE A 362 4.94 -7.38 1.16
C PHE A 362 5.03 -5.88 0.89
N THR A 363 4.07 -5.39 0.11
CA THR A 363 3.90 -3.96 -0.17
C THR A 363 2.47 -3.55 0.16
N GLU A 364 2.35 -2.47 0.93
CA GLU A 364 1.10 -1.86 1.33
C GLU A 364 0.36 -1.36 0.09
N VAL A 365 -0.95 -1.60 0.05
CA VAL A 365 -1.85 -1.08 -0.97
C VAL A 365 -2.87 -0.15 -0.32
N LEU A 366 -2.81 1.12 -0.69
CA LEU A 366 -3.69 2.18 -0.22
C LEU A 366 -5.04 2.15 -0.95
N GLU A 367 -5.00 1.88 -2.26
CA GLU A 367 -6.17 1.85 -3.14
C GLU A 367 -5.96 0.85 -4.27
N GLY A 368 -7.07 0.28 -4.77
CA GLY A 368 -7.10 -0.47 -6.02
C GLY A 368 -7.37 -1.96 -5.86
N VAL A 369 -7.31 -2.55 -4.68
CA VAL A 369 -7.76 -3.94 -4.43
C VAL A 369 -8.46 -4.05 -3.08
N ALA A 370 -9.24 -5.11 -2.89
CA ALA A 370 -9.94 -5.43 -1.65
C ALA A 370 -9.30 -6.62 -0.92
N LEU A 371 -9.52 -6.68 0.39
CA LEU A 371 -9.10 -7.81 1.22
C LEU A 371 -9.70 -9.12 0.69
N GLY A 372 -8.85 -10.14 0.51
CA GLY A 372 -9.27 -11.45 0.03
C GLY A 372 -9.28 -11.61 -1.50
N ASP A 373 -9.08 -10.53 -2.26
CA ASP A 373 -8.94 -10.62 -3.71
C ASP A 373 -7.81 -11.60 -4.06
N ARG A 374 -8.07 -12.47 -5.05
CA ARG A 374 -7.06 -13.39 -5.57
C ARG A 374 -6.25 -12.65 -6.61
N ILE A 375 -4.95 -12.61 -6.43
CA ILE A 375 -4.02 -11.92 -7.32
C ILE A 375 -2.99 -12.89 -7.87
N VAL A 376 -2.42 -12.58 -9.02
CA VAL A 376 -1.37 -13.39 -9.63
C VAL A 376 -0.01 -12.99 -9.07
N VAL A 377 0.71 -13.95 -8.47
CA VAL A 377 2.06 -13.76 -7.91
C VAL A 377 3.15 -14.38 -8.79
N SER A 378 2.77 -15.18 -9.79
CA SER A 378 3.67 -15.76 -10.80
C SER A 378 2.93 -15.92 -12.14
N GLY A 379 3.59 -15.58 -13.25
CA GLY A 379 2.98 -15.57 -14.58
C GLY A 379 2.24 -14.27 -14.93
N GLN A 380 2.28 -13.26 -14.05
CA GLN A 380 1.59 -11.97 -14.21
C GLN A 380 2.04 -11.19 -15.46
N PHE A 381 3.33 -11.25 -15.82
CA PHE A 381 3.87 -10.55 -16.99
C PHE A 381 3.29 -11.08 -18.31
N LEU A 382 3.14 -12.40 -18.43
CA LEU A 382 2.57 -13.03 -19.61
C LEU A 382 1.08 -12.68 -19.78
N LEU A 383 0.34 -12.65 -18.67
CA LEU A 383 -1.07 -12.24 -18.65
C LEU A 383 -1.24 -10.75 -18.98
N ASP A 384 -0.38 -9.89 -18.44
CA ASP A 384 -0.40 -8.45 -18.77
C ASP A 384 -0.04 -8.20 -20.24
N SER A 385 0.94 -8.94 -20.77
CA SER A 385 1.33 -8.85 -22.19
C SER A 385 0.21 -9.27 -23.13
N GLU A 386 -0.51 -10.36 -22.82
CA GLU A 386 -1.69 -10.80 -23.60
C GLU A 386 -2.81 -9.75 -23.56
N SER A 387 -3.04 -9.13 -22.40
CA SER A 387 -4.04 -8.05 -22.25
C SER A 387 -3.68 -6.83 -23.09
N ALA A 388 -2.41 -6.39 -23.04
CA ALA A 388 -1.94 -5.24 -23.80
C ALA A 388 -2.00 -5.51 -25.33
N LEU A 389 -1.66 -6.73 -25.74
CA LEU A 389 -1.67 -7.13 -27.15
C LEU A 389 -3.10 -7.14 -27.73
N ARG A 390 -4.07 -7.72 -27.00
CA ARG A 390 -5.49 -7.72 -27.43
C ARG A 390 -6.05 -6.30 -27.55
N GLU A 391 -5.75 -5.44 -26.58
CA GLU A 391 -6.17 -4.04 -26.63
C GLU A 391 -5.60 -3.31 -27.85
N ALA A 392 -4.33 -3.55 -28.19
CA ALA A 392 -3.70 -2.98 -29.39
C ALA A 392 -4.36 -3.49 -30.68
N PHE A 393 -4.69 -4.78 -30.77
CA PHE A 393 -5.41 -5.34 -31.92
C PHE A 393 -6.83 -4.78 -32.06
N ASP A 394 -7.56 -4.61 -30.97
CA ASP A 394 -8.90 -4.02 -30.98
C ASP A 394 -8.86 -2.56 -31.48
N LYS A 395 -7.85 -1.78 -31.08
CA LYS A 395 -7.62 -0.41 -31.58
C LYS A 395 -7.29 -0.41 -33.08
N LEU A 396 -6.41 -1.31 -33.53
CA LEU A 396 -6.06 -1.44 -34.95
C LEU A 396 -7.22 -1.91 -35.81
N ALA A 397 -8.07 -2.80 -35.30
CA ALA A 397 -9.25 -3.29 -36.01
C ALA A 397 -10.27 -2.17 -36.27
N ARG A 398 -10.45 -1.24 -35.32
CA ARG A 398 -11.31 -0.05 -35.49
C ARG A 398 -10.78 0.93 -36.55
N LEU A 399 -9.46 1.10 -36.61
CA LEU A 399 -8.81 1.93 -37.63
C LEU A 399 -8.92 1.36 -39.06
N LYS A 400 -9.18 0.06 -39.20
CA LYS A 400 -9.36 -0.62 -40.49
C LYS A 400 -10.78 -0.58 -41.06
N GLN A 401 -11.77 0.01 -40.37
CA GLN A 401 -13.09 0.21 -40.97
C GLN A 401 -13.02 1.29 -42.05
N ASP A 402 -13.28 0.89 -43.30
CA ASP A 402 -13.32 1.79 -44.44
C ASP A 402 -14.53 2.72 -44.35
N LEU A 403 -14.43 3.94 -44.92
CA LEU A 403 -15.49 4.97 -44.85
C LEU A 403 -16.90 4.49 -45.30
N PRO A 404 -17.04 3.65 -46.35
CA PRO A 404 -18.35 3.15 -46.78
C PRO A 404 -19.04 2.31 -45.71
N ASP A 405 -18.27 1.52 -44.96
CA ASP A 405 -18.73 0.52 -43.99
C ASP A 405 -19.17 1.14 -42.66
N LEU A 406 -18.93 2.45 -42.48
CA LEU A 406 -19.39 3.16 -41.30
C LEU A 406 -20.92 3.29 -41.32
N THR A 407 -21.56 2.70 -40.32
CA THR A 407 -23.01 2.78 -40.07
C THR A 407 -23.30 3.95 -39.13
N LEU A 408 -23.70 5.10 -39.68
CA LEU A 408 -24.12 6.26 -38.89
C LEU A 408 -25.63 6.19 -38.62
N SER A 409 -26.05 6.56 -37.41
CA SER A 409 -27.47 6.80 -37.14
C SER A 409 -27.98 8.00 -37.94
N ARG A 410 -29.30 8.14 -38.12
CA ARG A 410 -29.90 9.29 -38.82
C ARG A 410 -29.43 10.63 -38.24
N MET A 411 -29.32 10.71 -36.91
CA MET A 411 -28.82 11.92 -36.23
C MET A 411 -27.35 12.18 -36.52
N GLN A 412 -26.51 11.15 -36.49
CA GLN A 412 -25.08 11.29 -36.77
C GLN A 412 -24.82 11.64 -38.23
N MET A 413 -25.60 11.10 -39.16
CA MET A 413 -25.54 11.47 -40.58
C MET A 413 -25.90 12.94 -40.78
N ALA A 414 -26.95 13.43 -40.11
CA ALA A 414 -27.34 14.84 -40.16
C ALA A 414 -26.23 15.77 -39.59
N MET A 415 -25.51 15.33 -38.56
CA MET A 415 -24.35 16.06 -38.05
C MET A 415 -23.23 16.18 -39.09
N VAL A 416 -22.88 15.09 -39.79
CA VAL A 416 -21.87 15.17 -40.86
C VAL A 416 -22.36 16.05 -42.02
N ASP A 417 -23.65 16.00 -42.35
CA ASP A 417 -24.23 16.87 -43.36
C ASP A 417 -24.11 18.36 -43.04
N HIS A 418 -24.24 18.76 -41.78
CA HIS A 418 -24.02 20.16 -41.41
C HIS A 418 -22.60 20.67 -41.70
N LEU A 419 -21.60 19.78 -41.78
CA LEU A 419 -20.26 20.17 -42.26
C LEU A 419 -20.26 20.44 -43.77
N VAL A 420 -21.01 19.63 -44.53
CA VAL A 420 -21.21 19.82 -45.98
C VAL A 420 -22.01 21.10 -46.24
N ASP A 421 -23.08 21.33 -45.50
CA ASP A 421 -23.89 22.54 -45.56
C ASP A 421 -23.06 23.79 -45.27
N ALA A 422 -22.12 23.73 -44.33
CA ALA A 422 -21.20 24.83 -44.06
C ALA A 422 -20.29 25.14 -45.26
N GLY A 423 -19.83 24.11 -45.98
CA GLY A 423 -19.07 24.28 -47.22
C GLY A 423 -19.90 24.92 -48.33
N LEU A 424 -21.14 24.47 -48.51
CA LEU A 424 -22.08 25.04 -49.48
C LEU A 424 -22.42 26.50 -49.15
N TYR A 425 -22.66 26.80 -47.87
CA TYR A 425 -22.95 28.16 -47.41
C TYR A 425 -21.78 29.14 -47.66
N ILE A 426 -20.54 28.70 -47.38
CA ILE A 426 -19.36 29.53 -47.66
C ILE A 426 -19.17 29.73 -49.17
N HIS A 427 -19.42 28.69 -49.99
CA HIS A 427 -19.39 28.79 -51.45
C HIS A 427 -20.40 29.80 -51.97
N GLU A 428 -21.66 29.70 -51.54
CA GLU A 428 -22.74 30.61 -51.91
C GLU A 428 -22.40 32.07 -51.54
N ALA A 429 -21.87 32.30 -50.34
CA ALA A 429 -21.42 33.62 -49.89
C ALA A 429 -20.34 34.24 -50.79
N LEU A 430 -19.38 33.44 -51.25
CA LEU A 430 -18.31 33.88 -52.15
C LEU A 430 -18.82 34.18 -53.56
N VAL A 431 -19.76 33.39 -54.07
CA VAL A 431 -20.31 33.57 -55.43
C VAL A 431 -21.28 34.76 -55.49
N ASP A 432 -22.14 34.90 -54.48
CA ASP A 432 -23.17 35.94 -54.44
C ASP A 432 -22.69 37.27 -53.84
N GLY A 433 -21.47 37.28 -53.28
CA GLY A 433 -20.80 38.49 -52.79
C GLY A 433 -21.37 39.03 -51.47
N TYR A 434 -21.79 38.14 -50.56
CA TYR A 434 -22.25 38.51 -49.21
C TYR A 434 -21.34 37.96 -48.10
N ASP A 435 -21.40 38.58 -46.92
CA ASP A 435 -20.55 38.18 -45.79
C ASP A 435 -21.10 36.94 -45.05
N VAL A 436 -20.20 36.00 -44.76
CA VAL A 436 -20.48 34.83 -43.92
C VAL A 436 -20.69 35.26 -42.46
N ILE A 437 -21.81 34.86 -41.86
CA ILE A 437 -22.11 35.12 -40.45
C ILE A 437 -21.39 34.05 -39.58
N PRO A 438 -20.38 34.41 -38.76
CA PRO A 438 -19.58 33.41 -38.04
C PRO A 438 -20.40 32.51 -37.10
N LEU A 439 -21.51 33.03 -36.55
CA LEU A 439 -22.39 32.28 -35.67
C LEU A 439 -23.12 31.13 -36.40
N GLN A 440 -23.41 31.28 -37.70
CA GLN A 440 -24.07 30.23 -38.49
C GLN A 440 -23.14 29.03 -38.74
N LEU A 441 -21.83 29.22 -38.64
CA LEU A 441 -20.82 28.15 -38.74
C LEU A 441 -20.54 27.44 -37.41
N GLN A 442 -21.07 27.94 -36.29
CA GLN A 442 -20.79 27.39 -34.97
C GLN A 442 -21.24 25.91 -34.80
N PRO A 443 -22.45 25.50 -35.26
CA PRO A 443 -22.87 24.11 -35.15
C PRO A 443 -21.91 23.14 -35.87
N ALA A 444 -21.44 23.52 -37.06
CA ALA A 444 -20.45 22.75 -37.83
C ALA A 444 -19.14 22.55 -37.06
N ARG A 445 -18.69 23.54 -36.28
CA ARG A 445 -17.44 23.44 -35.51
C ARG A 445 -17.54 22.42 -34.36
N GLU A 446 -18.70 22.30 -33.73
CA GLU A 446 -18.90 21.46 -32.54
C GLU A 446 -19.12 19.97 -32.86
N ILE A 447 -19.47 19.66 -34.11
CA ILE A 447 -19.77 18.30 -34.57
C ILE A 447 -18.62 17.33 -34.35
N ARG A 448 -17.38 17.79 -34.53
CA ARG A 448 -16.19 16.98 -34.25
C ARG A 448 -16.23 16.49 -32.81
N ASP A 449 -16.47 17.35 -31.83
CA ASP A 449 -16.43 16.97 -30.41
C ASP A 449 -17.58 16.02 -30.03
N MET A 450 -18.73 16.14 -30.69
CA MET A 450 -19.87 15.24 -30.50
C MET A 450 -19.64 13.84 -31.10
N LEU A 451 -19.00 13.77 -32.27
CA LEU A 451 -18.76 12.51 -32.99
C LEU A 451 -17.44 11.83 -32.62
N TRP A 452 -16.48 12.57 -32.02
CA TRP A 452 -15.15 12.07 -31.66
C TRP A 452 -15.13 10.82 -30.78
N PRO A 453 -15.96 10.70 -29.72
CA PRO A 453 -15.92 9.54 -28.84
C PRO A 453 -16.24 8.22 -29.56
N VAL A 454 -17.01 8.29 -30.64
CA VAL A 454 -17.47 7.12 -31.41
C VAL A 454 -16.60 6.90 -32.63
N TYR A 455 -16.30 7.96 -33.40
CA TYR A 455 -15.66 7.85 -34.72
C TYR A 455 -14.23 8.39 -34.79
N GLY A 456 -13.69 8.97 -33.71
CA GLY A 456 -12.36 9.59 -33.69
C GLY A 456 -11.21 8.62 -33.99
N GLN A 457 -11.43 7.31 -33.81
CA GLN A 457 -10.46 6.24 -34.11
C GLN A 457 -10.83 5.44 -35.39
N THR A 458 -11.65 6.02 -36.27
CA THR A 458 -12.01 5.47 -37.59
C THR A 458 -11.47 6.38 -38.70
N ARG A 459 -11.62 6.00 -39.97
CA ARG A 459 -11.27 6.90 -41.11
C ARG A 459 -12.07 8.21 -41.14
N LEU A 460 -13.21 8.30 -40.44
CA LEU A 460 -13.97 9.55 -40.30
C LEU A 460 -13.31 10.53 -39.30
N GLY A 461 -12.43 10.05 -38.41
CA GLY A 461 -11.75 10.89 -37.43
C GLY A 461 -10.95 12.04 -38.05
N PRO A 462 -10.01 11.77 -38.98
CA PRO A 462 -9.26 12.82 -39.68
C PRO A 462 -10.16 13.81 -40.45
N VAL A 463 -11.25 13.33 -41.06
CA VAL A 463 -12.24 14.19 -41.75
C VAL A 463 -12.86 15.19 -40.77
N LEU A 464 -13.31 14.72 -39.60
CA LEU A 464 -13.93 15.56 -38.56
C LEU A 464 -12.97 16.61 -37.99
N ASP A 465 -11.71 16.23 -37.72
CA ASP A 465 -10.74 17.15 -37.12
C ASP A 465 -10.30 18.23 -38.10
N ASN A 466 -10.03 17.85 -39.36
CA ASN A 466 -9.66 18.78 -40.41
C ASN A 466 -10.83 19.72 -40.77
N ALA A 467 -12.06 19.20 -40.84
CA ALA A 467 -13.25 20.01 -41.09
C ALA A 467 -13.47 21.05 -39.98
N ARG A 468 -13.35 20.66 -38.70
CA ARG A 468 -13.43 21.60 -37.57
C ARG A 468 -12.39 22.73 -37.70
N ALA A 469 -11.14 22.38 -38.03
CA ALA A 469 -10.08 23.36 -38.19
C ALA A 469 -10.37 24.34 -39.34
N ALA A 470 -10.92 23.85 -40.47
CA ALA A 470 -11.28 24.69 -41.60
C ALA A 470 -12.49 25.60 -41.31
N VAL A 471 -13.53 25.08 -40.65
CA VAL A 471 -14.68 25.88 -40.19
C VAL A 471 -14.24 26.99 -39.23
N ALA A 472 -13.32 26.69 -38.30
CA ALA A 472 -12.78 27.71 -37.40
C ALA A 472 -12.01 28.81 -38.16
N ARG A 473 -11.28 28.47 -39.23
CA ARG A 473 -10.64 29.46 -40.11
C ARG A 473 -11.67 30.31 -40.84
N ALA A 474 -12.77 29.72 -41.33
CA ALA A 474 -13.86 30.45 -41.99
C ALA A 474 -14.53 31.46 -41.04
N GLN A 475 -14.79 31.08 -39.77
CA GLN A 475 -15.32 31.99 -38.75
C GLN A 475 -14.39 33.18 -38.45
N ALA A 476 -13.07 32.95 -38.54
CA ALA A 476 -12.05 33.94 -38.28
C ALA A 476 -11.70 34.79 -39.52
N ALA A 477 -12.20 34.45 -40.70
CA ALA A 477 -11.90 35.16 -41.93
C ALA A 477 -12.36 36.64 -41.83
N ARG A 478 -11.51 37.53 -42.34
CA ARG A 478 -11.75 38.98 -42.45
C ARG A 478 -11.58 39.50 -43.86
N THR A 479 -11.11 38.64 -44.77
CA THR A 479 -10.95 38.93 -46.19
C THR A 479 -11.51 37.79 -47.02
N GLU A 480 -11.93 38.09 -48.25
CA GLU A 480 -12.43 37.11 -49.21
C GLU A 480 -11.39 35.99 -49.45
N THR A 481 -10.11 36.34 -49.59
CA THR A 481 -9.03 35.36 -49.77
C THR A 481 -8.90 34.41 -48.57
N GLN A 482 -9.08 34.89 -47.34
CA GLN A 482 -9.07 34.02 -46.15
C GLN A 482 -10.27 33.07 -46.15
N LEU A 483 -11.42 33.54 -46.62
CA LEU A 483 -12.63 32.74 -46.73
C LEU A 483 -12.51 31.68 -47.84
N GLN A 484 -11.97 32.04 -49.00
CA GLN A 484 -11.62 31.11 -50.09
C GLN A 484 -10.67 30.01 -49.62
N ASN A 485 -9.62 30.36 -48.86
CA ASN A 485 -8.67 29.39 -48.31
C ASN A 485 -9.33 28.46 -47.26
N ALA A 486 -10.28 28.98 -46.48
CA ALA A 486 -11.02 28.18 -45.52
C ALA A 486 -12.00 27.23 -46.22
N LEU A 487 -12.66 27.66 -47.31
CA LEU A 487 -13.52 26.83 -48.14
C LEU A 487 -12.74 25.65 -48.73
N ASP A 488 -11.60 25.92 -49.37
CA ASP A 488 -10.77 24.88 -49.98
C ASP A 488 -10.32 23.85 -48.93
N ALA A 489 -9.86 24.32 -47.76
CA ALA A 489 -9.47 23.44 -46.67
C ALA A 489 -10.63 22.58 -46.13
N LEU A 490 -11.84 23.15 -46.04
CA LEU A 490 -13.02 22.44 -45.58
C LEU A 490 -13.43 21.36 -46.59
N VAL A 491 -13.44 21.71 -47.87
CA VAL A 491 -13.86 20.80 -48.94
C VAL A 491 -12.83 19.67 -49.11
N LYS A 492 -11.53 19.96 -49.03
CA LYS A 492 -10.49 18.93 -48.98
C LYS A 492 -10.63 17.98 -47.79
N ALA A 493 -11.06 18.50 -46.63
CA ALA A 493 -11.34 17.66 -45.47
C ALA A 493 -12.54 16.73 -45.72
N LEU A 494 -13.58 17.22 -46.39
CA LEU A 494 -14.82 16.49 -46.65
C LEU A 494 -14.75 15.57 -47.88
N GLN A 495 -13.82 15.80 -48.80
CA GLN A 495 -13.68 15.04 -50.05
C GLN A 495 -13.69 13.52 -49.84
N PRO A 496 -12.93 12.92 -48.90
CA PRO A 496 -12.97 11.46 -48.69
C PRO A 496 -14.35 10.97 -48.26
N TRP A 497 -15.08 11.75 -47.46
CA TRP A 497 -16.42 11.38 -47.02
C TRP A 497 -17.45 11.47 -48.15
N VAL A 498 -17.35 12.52 -48.97
CA VAL A 498 -18.28 12.75 -50.08
C VAL A 498 -18.04 11.76 -51.22
N LEU A 499 -16.78 11.47 -51.58
CA LEU A 499 -16.44 10.59 -52.71
C LEU A 499 -16.40 9.10 -52.32
N GLU A 500 -15.85 8.76 -51.15
CA GLU A 500 -15.66 7.36 -50.75
C GLU A 500 -16.69 6.93 -49.70
N GLY A 501 -17.01 7.79 -48.73
CA GLY A 501 -17.89 7.45 -47.61
C GLY A 501 -19.35 7.23 -48.00
N LYS A 502 -20.02 8.27 -48.52
CA LYS A 502 -21.44 8.23 -48.90
C LYS A 502 -21.71 8.89 -50.26
N PRO A 503 -21.06 8.45 -51.37
CA PRO A 503 -21.19 9.09 -52.68
C PRO A 503 -22.61 9.05 -53.26
N ALA A 504 -23.34 7.95 -53.09
CA ALA A 504 -24.72 7.85 -53.56
C ALA A 504 -25.65 8.87 -52.85
N TYR A 505 -25.44 9.05 -51.55
CA TYR A 505 -26.24 9.98 -50.73
C TYR A 505 -26.07 11.44 -51.18
N TYR A 506 -24.83 11.88 -51.42
CA TYR A 506 -24.58 13.25 -51.87
C TYR A 506 -24.96 13.47 -53.33
N ARG A 507 -24.88 12.44 -54.18
CA ARG A 507 -25.39 12.48 -55.56
C ARG A 507 -26.91 12.64 -55.60
N GLU A 508 -27.65 11.98 -54.72
CA GLU A 508 -29.10 12.15 -54.58
C GLU A 508 -29.49 13.56 -54.11
N LYS A 509 -28.64 14.20 -53.31
CA LYS A 509 -28.80 15.61 -52.90
C LYS A 509 -28.30 16.63 -53.93
N ASP A 510 -27.83 16.17 -55.10
CA ASP A 510 -27.20 16.97 -56.16
C ASP A 510 -26.03 17.85 -55.66
N VAL A 511 -25.34 17.39 -54.62
CA VAL A 511 -24.10 18.00 -54.12
C VAL A 511 -22.94 17.45 -54.93
N ARG A 512 -22.19 18.33 -55.58
CA ARG A 512 -21.06 17.98 -56.45
C ARG A 512 -19.78 18.64 -55.99
N LEU A 513 -18.67 17.93 -56.17
CA LEU A 513 -17.32 18.41 -55.92
C LEU A 513 -16.72 18.94 -57.22
N TYR A 514 -16.25 20.18 -57.20
CA TYR A 514 -15.57 20.82 -58.33
C TYR A 514 -14.15 21.21 -57.94
N GLN A 515 -13.31 21.32 -58.96
CA GLN A 515 -11.92 21.74 -58.86
C GLN A 515 -11.64 22.91 -59.80
N ASP A 516 -10.91 23.91 -59.31
CA ASP A 516 -10.42 25.04 -60.10
C ASP A 516 -9.33 24.57 -61.07
N ALA A 517 -9.47 24.89 -62.36
CA ALA A 517 -8.53 24.44 -63.38
C ALA A 517 -7.13 25.06 -63.30
N ASP A 518 -6.99 26.23 -62.65
CA ASP A 518 -5.73 26.98 -62.60
C ASP A 518 -4.89 26.64 -61.37
N ASP A 519 -5.52 26.53 -60.19
CA ASP A 519 -4.81 26.32 -58.91
C ASP A 519 -5.25 25.07 -58.12
N GLY A 520 -6.23 24.34 -58.63
CA GLY A 520 -6.65 23.06 -58.07
C GLY A 520 -7.43 23.16 -56.76
N ARG A 521 -7.89 24.35 -56.36
CA ARG A 521 -8.76 24.53 -55.19
C ARG A 521 -10.11 23.86 -55.38
N LEU A 522 -10.65 23.29 -54.30
CA LEU A 522 -11.89 22.51 -54.33
C LEU A 522 -13.07 23.26 -53.71
N TRP A 523 -14.25 23.12 -54.30
CA TRP A 523 -15.51 23.55 -53.69
C TRP A 523 -16.62 22.53 -53.87
N LEU A 524 -17.62 22.62 -52.99
CA LEU A 524 -18.88 21.90 -53.11
C LEU A 524 -19.95 22.86 -53.61
N GLN A 525 -20.84 22.38 -54.47
CA GLN A 525 -21.95 23.17 -54.99
C GLN A 525 -23.17 22.28 -55.27
N LEU A 526 -24.37 22.88 -55.20
CA LEU A 526 -25.61 22.31 -55.73
C LEU A 526 -25.75 22.59 -57.25
N GLY A 527 -26.11 21.57 -58.03
CA GLY A 527 -26.38 21.72 -59.46
C GLY A 527 -25.19 21.47 -60.40
N GLN A 528 -25.49 21.43 -61.71
CA GLN A 528 -24.53 21.01 -62.75
C GLN A 528 -23.70 22.15 -63.34
N GLN A 529 -24.16 23.39 -63.22
CA GLN A 529 -23.46 24.55 -63.78
C GLN A 529 -22.48 25.10 -62.73
N ALA A 530 -21.19 24.93 -62.96
CA ALA A 530 -20.14 25.33 -62.02
C ALA A 530 -20.06 26.87 -61.87
N TYR A 531 -20.13 27.36 -60.64
CA TYR A 531 -19.82 28.74 -60.26
C TYR A 531 -18.54 28.76 -59.44
N ASN A 532 -17.48 29.29 -60.03
CA ASN A 532 -16.16 29.24 -59.43
C ASN A 532 -16.00 30.37 -58.37
N PRO A 533 -15.81 30.05 -57.08
CA PRO A 533 -15.63 31.06 -56.03
C PRO A 533 -14.20 31.65 -56.00
N TYR A 534 -13.31 31.19 -56.88
CA TYR A 534 -11.87 31.48 -56.85
C TYR A 534 -11.37 32.36 -57.99
N GLY A 535 -12.18 32.60 -59.02
CA GLY A 535 -11.79 33.36 -60.20
C GLY A 535 -12.72 33.17 -61.40
N GLN A 536 -12.23 33.54 -62.60
CA GLN A 536 -12.97 33.42 -63.87
C GLN A 536 -12.70 32.12 -64.65
N SER A 537 -11.81 31.28 -64.15
CA SER A 537 -11.50 29.96 -64.71
C SER A 537 -12.70 29.02 -64.64
N ALA A 538 -12.78 28.09 -65.59
CA ALA A 538 -13.80 27.04 -65.57
C ALA A 538 -13.53 26.06 -64.42
N GLY A 539 -14.61 25.58 -63.79
CA GLY A 539 -14.54 24.49 -62.82
C GLY A 539 -14.64 23.13 -63.49
N GLU A 540 -13.76 22.21 -63.15
CA GLU A 540 -13.84 20.82 -63.57
C GLU A 540 -14.57 19.98 -62.52
N TRP A 541 -15.48 19.10 -62.96
CA TRP A 541 -16.21 18.23 -62.05
C TRP A 541 -15.35 17.03 -61.63
N VAL A 542 -15.21 16.81 -60.32
CA VAL A 542 -14.44 15.71 -59.73
C VAL A 542 -15.40 14.55 -59.42
N GLN A 543 -15.16 13.40 -60.05
CA GLN A 543 -15.97 12.19 -59.90
C GLN A 543 -15.43 11.21 -58.86
#